data_AF-A0A424KZI5-F1
#
_entry.id   AF-A0A424KZI5-F1
#
_cell.length_a   1.000
_cell.length_b   1.000
_cell.length_c   1.000
_cell.angle_alpha   90.00
_cell.angle_beta   90.00
_cell.angle_gamma   90.00
#
_symmetry.space_group_name_H-M   'P 1'
#
loop_
_entity.id
_entity.type
_entity.pdbx_description
1 polymer ?
#
loop_
_entity_poly.entity_id
_entity_poly.type
_entity_poly.pdbx_seq_one_letter_code
_entity_poly.pdbx_strand_id
1 'polypeptide(L)'
;MSSYGNILGIHENALLLREQRLKFISENIANSETPHYKAKDIDFKSAMSASSRQYLEIDKTNTKHLGATANSDNHTIYRYPVNAPPDGNTVELHHQQSEFGKESGRYLATLQFIENRVGGIRRALKGE
;
A
#
# COMPACT_ATOMS: atom_id res chain seq x y z
N MET A 1 -5.60 22.92 -18.88
CA MET A 1 -5.96 23.40 -17.52
C MET A 1 -6.13 22.21 -16.60
N SER A 2 -5.03 21.56 -16.17
CA SER A 2 -5.12 20.30 -15.38
C SER A 2 -4.03 20.14 -14.30
N SER A 3 -3.49 21.22 -13.72
CA SER A 3 -2.50 21.08 -12.63
C SER A 3 -3.11 20.69 -11.27
N TYR A 4 -4.44 20.62 -11.16
CA TYR A 4 -5.16 20.24 -9.94
C TYR A 4 -5.40 18.72 -9.79
N GLY A 5 -5.08 17.91 -10.80
CA GLY A 5 -5.39 16.47 -10.78
C GLY A 5 -4.54 15.63 -9.81
N ASN A 6 -3.46 16.20 -9.25
CA ASN A 6 -2.52 15.45 -8.39
C ASN A 6 -2.09 16.27 -7.16
N ILE A 7 -3.06 16.76 -6.40
CA ILE A 7 -2.83 17.61 -5.22
C ILE A 7 -2.11 16.85 -4.09
N LEU A 8 -2.42 15.56 -3.94
CA LEU A 8 -1.92 14.68 -2.89
C LEU A 8 -0.70 13.84 -3.32
N GLY A 9 -0.34 13.86 -4.60
CA GLY A 9 0.85 13.19 -5.10
C GLY A 9 0.81 11.68 -4.91
N ILE A 10 1.98 11.14 -4.61
CA ILE A 10 2.18 9.71 -4.32
C ILE A 10 1.59 9.33 -2.94
N HIS A 11 1.35 10.30 -2.05
CA HIS A 11 0.97 10.05 -0.66
C HIS A 11 -0.41 9.42 -0.52
N GLU A 12 -1.36 9.73 -1.39
CA GLU A 12 -2.70 9.12 -1.39
C GLU A 12 -2.63 7.61 -1.66
N ASN A 13 -2.01 7.22 -2.77
CA ASN A 13 -1.78 5.81 -3.10
C ASN A 13 -0.95 5.12 -2.02
N ALA A 14 0.03 5.83 -1.47
CA ALA A 14 0.85 5.33 -0.37
C ALA A 14 0.08 5.17 0.93
N LEU A 15 -0.99 5.94 1.18
CA LEU A 15 -1.84 5.77 2.35
C LEU A 15 -2.69 4.51 2.20
N LEU A 16 -3.35 4.35 1.04
CA LEU A 16 -4.21 3.21 0.73
C LEU A 16 -3.44 1.88 0.76
N LEU A 17 -2.24 1.83 0.18
CA LEU A 17 -1.41 0.63 0.20
C LEU A 17 -0.97 0.25 1.63
N ARG A 18 -0.69 1.25 2.47
CA ARG A 18 -0.33 1.01 3.89
C ARG A 18 -1.51 0.55 4.71
N GLU A 19 -2.69 1.12 4.48
CA GLU A 19 -3.94 0.64 5.09
C GLU A 19 -4.20 -0.83 4.73
N GLN A 20 -4.09 -1.18 3.46
CA GLN A 20 -4.27 -2.56 3.00
C GLN A 20 -3.23 -3.51 3.63
N ARG A 21 -1.97 -3.06 3.75
CA ARG A 21 -0.91 -3.83 4.42
C ARG A 21 -1.20 -4.03 5.91
N LEU A 22 -1.65 -2.98 6.61
CA LEU A 22 -2.09 -3.04 8.00
C LEU A 22 -3.23 -4.03 8.20
N LYS A 23 -4.18 -4.07 7.27
CA LYS A 23 -5.27 -5.04 7.28
C LYS A 23 -4.74 -6.48 7.20
N PHE A 24 -3.82 -6.77 6.27
CA PHE A 24 -3.23 -8.12 6.19
C PHE A 24 -2.42 -8.49 7.43
N ILE A 25 -1.66 -7.56 8.01
CA ILE A 25 -0.94 -7.83 9.26
C ILE A 25 -1.93 -8.14 10.39
N SER A 26 -3.02 -7.37 10.50
CA SER A 26 -4.08 -7.61 11.48
C SER A 26 -4.75 -8.97 11.29
N GLU A 27 -5.06 -9.34 10.04
CA GLU A 27 -5.61 -10.66 9.70
C GLU A 27 -4.64 -11.78 10.06
N ASN A 28 -3.34 -11.63 9.82
CA ASN A 28 -2.34 -12.61 10.22
C ASN A 28 -2.31 -12.77 11.75
N ILE A 29 -2.30 -11.67 12.51
CA ILE A 29 -2.30 -11.69 13.98
C ILE A 29 -3.54 -12.42 14.50
N ALA A 30 -4.71 -12.10 13.96
CA ALA A 30 -5.97 -12.73 14.37
C ALA A 30 -5.99 -14.24 14.09
N ASN A 31 -5.35 -14.69 13.00
CA ASN A 31 -5.26 -16.10 12.62
C ASN A 31 -3.97 -16.77 13.10
N SER A 32 -3.23 -16.17 14.04
CA SER A 32 -1.96 -16.72 14.55
C SER A 32 -2.12 -18.05 15.29
N GLU A 33 -3.32 -18.38 15.76
CA GLU A 33 -3.64 -19.66 16.38
C GLU A 33 -4.50 -20.56 15.49
N THR A 34 -4.60 -20.25 14.19
CA THR A 34 -5.36 -21.05 13.22
C THR A 34 -4.43 -22.05 12.51
N PRO A 35 -4.66 -23.37 12.66
CA PRO A 35 -3.86 -24.37 11.97
C PRO A 35 -3.86 -24.18 10.45
N HIS A 36 -2.74 -24.50 9.80
CA HIS A 36 -2.56 -24.41 8.34
C HIS A 36 -2.71 -23.01 7.70
N TYR A 37 -2.80 -21.93 8.49
CA TYR A 37 -2.94 -20.58 7.96
C TYR A 37 -1.66 -20.09 7.24
N LYS A 38 -1.85 -19.37 6.13
CA LYS A 38 -0.76 -18.81 5.31
C LYS A 38 -0.72 -17.30 5.42
N ALA A 39 0.37 -16.78 6.00
CA ALA A 39 0.57 -15.36 6.25
C ALA A 39 0.71 -14.60 4.93
N LYS A 40 -0.07 -13.53 4.79
CA LYS A 40 -0.08 -12.65 3.61
C LYS A 40 0.67 -11.35 3.90
N ASP A 41 1.21 -10.75 2.86
CA ASP A 41 1.75 -9.37 2.86
C ASP A 41 1.53 -8.74 1.48
N ILE A 42 1.90 -7.47 1.34
CA ILE A 42 1.96 -6.75 0.06
C ILE A 42 3.42 -6.45 -0.27
N ASP A 43 3.84 -6.72 -1.51
CA ASP A 43 5.05 -6.11 -2.03
C ASP A 43 4.78 -4.63 -2.30
N PHE A 44 4.99 -3.82 -1.26
CA PHE A 44 4.75 -2.39 -1.29
C PHE A 44 5.54 -1.68 -2.39
N LYS A 45 6.77 -2.12 -2.69
CA LYS A 45 7.61 -1.49 -3.70
C LYS A 45 7.03 -1.73 -5.08
N SER A 46 6.66 -2.97 -5.40
CA SER A 46 5.99 -3.30 -6.64
C SER A 46 4.66 -2.56 -6.76
N ALA A 47 3.83 -2.60 -5.72
CA ALA A 47 2.52 -1.96 -5.69
C ALA A 47 2.58 -0.44 -5.89
N MET A 48 3.55 0.22 -5.25
CA MET A 48 3.76 1.66 -5.43
C MET A 48 4.24 2.00 -6.84
N SER A 49 5.13 1.16 -7.40
CA SER A 49 5.62 1.36 -8.77
C SER A 49 4.50 1.19 -9.80
N ALA A 50 3.52 0.34 -9.53
CA ALA A 50 2.37 0.11 -10.38
C ALA A 50 1.37 1.27 -10.28
N SER A 51 1.05 1.72 -9.06
CA SER A 51 0.15 2.86 -8.86
C SER A 51 0.72 4.14 -9.46
N SER A 52 2.03 4.38 -9.35
CA SER A 52 2.69 5.51 -9.99
C SER A 52 2.70 5.42 -11.53
N ARG A 53 2.74 4.21 -12.10
CA ARG A 53 2.68 4.00 -13.55
C ARG A 53 1.28 4.16 -14.12
N GLN A 54 0.23 3.95 -13.32
CA GLN A 54 -1.15 4.18 -13.76
C GLN A 54 -1.44 5.66 -14.08
N TYR A 55 -0.68 6.59 -13.50
CA TYR A 55 -0.72 8.02 -13.88
C TYR A 55 0.06 8.34 -15.17
N LEU A 56 0.84 7.39 -15.69
CA LEU A 56 1.49 7.50 -17.00
C LEU A 56 0.58 6.84 -18.05
N GLU A 57 -0.62 7.41 -18.22
CA GLU A 57 -1.51 7.02 -19.31
C GLU A 57 -0.80 7.35 -20.64
N ILE A 58 -0.49 6.31 -21.40
CA ILE A 58 0.20 6.45 -22.69
C ILE A 58 -0.84 6.84 -23.72
N ASP A 59 -0.65 7.99 -24.35
CA ASP A 59 -1.57 8.50 -25.37
C ASP A 59 -1.60 7.53 -26.58
N LYS A 60 -2.79 7.02 -26.90
CA LYS A 60 -2.95 6.05 -28.01
C LYS A 60 -3.19 6.82 -29.29
N THR A 61 -2.18 6.88 -30.15
CA THR A 61 -2.29 7.56 -31.45
C THR A 61 -3.17 6.82 -32.47
N ASN A 62 -3.53 5.55 -32.22
CA ASN A 62 -4.40 4.76 -33.10
C ASN A 62 -5.29 3.82 -32.28
N THR A 63 -6.51 3.56 -32.75
CA THR A 63 -7.51 2.69 -32.11
C THR A 63 -7.08 1.22 -32.02
N LYS A 64 -6.09 0.79 -32.83
CA LYS A 64 -5.49 -0.56 -32.77
C LYS A 64 -4.29 -0.65 -31.81
N HIS A 65 -3.87 0.46 -31.19
CA HIS A 65 -2.79 0.41 -30.20
C HIS A 65 -3.28 -0.27 -28.93
N LEU A 66 -2.58 -1.33 -28.52
CA LEU A 66 -2.76 -1.93 -27.20
C LEU A 66 -2.36 -0.88 -26.16
N GLY A 67 -3.28 -0.58 -25.23
CA GLY A 67 -2.92 0.26 -24.09
C GLY A 67 -1.96 -0.47 -23.17
N ALA A 68 -1.31 0.28 -22.28
CA ALA A 68 -0.77 -0.32 -21.08
C ALA A 68 -1.95 -0.89 -20.28
N THR A 69 -2.29 -2.17 -20.50
CA THR A 69 -3.10 -2.92 -19.56
C THR A 69 -2.24 -3.05 -18.33
N ALA A 70 -2.47 -2.16 -17.35
CA ALA A 70 -2.01 -2.40 -16.00
C ALA A 70 -2.67 -3.72 -15.59
N ASN A 71 -1.92 -4.82 -15.68
CA ASN A 71 -2.29 -6.01 -14.93
C ASN A 71 -2.51 -5.50 -13.52
N SER A 72 -3.72 -5.66 -13.01
CA SER A 72 -3.97 -5.60 -11.57
C SER A 72 -3.29 -6.84 -10.98
N ASP A 73 -1.97 -6.91 -11.08
CA ASP A 73 -1.20 -7.93 -10.42
C ASP A 73 -1.50 -7.73 -8.95
N ASN A 74 -2.14 -8.75 -8.40
CA ASN A 74 -2.46 -8.78 -7.00
C ASN A 74 -1.10 -8.84 -6.30
N HIS A 75 -0.57 -7.69 -5.87
CA HIS A 75 0.76 -7.55 -5.24
C HIS A 75 0.84 -8.23 -3.86
N THR A 76 -0.14 -9.08 -3.56
CA THR A 76 -0.20 -9.94 -2.40
C THR A 76 0.86 -11.02 -2.53
N ILE A 77 1.77 -11.05 -1.57
CA ILE A 77 2.81 -12.07 -1.45
C ILE A 77 2.52 -12.94 -0.23
N TYR A 78 2.88 -14.21 -0.31
CA TYR A 78 2.87 -15.10 0.85
C TYR A 78 4.23 -15.08 1.51
N ARG A 79 4.24 -15.01 2.85
CA ARG A 79 5.48 -15.08 3.62
C ARG A 79 5.96 -16.51 3.75
N TYR A 80 7.27 -16.68 3.64
CA TYR A 80 7.95 -17.90 4.06
C TYR A 80 8.37 -17.75 5.52
N PRO A 81 7.96 -18.66 6.42
CA PRO A 81 8.33 -18.57 7.83
C PRO A 81 9.83 -18.82 8.00
N VAL A 82 10.46 -18.10 8.92
CA VAL A 82 11.87 -18.31 9.28
C VAL A 82 12.00 -19.58 10.13
N ASN A 83 11.02 -19.80 11.02
CA ASN A 83 10.92 -21.01 11.82
C ASN A 83 9.83 -21.91 11.26
N ALA A 84 10.17 -23.12 10.81
CA ALA A 84 9.19 -24.09 10.33
C ALA A 84 8.32 -24.59 11.51
N PRO A 85 7.02 -24.23 11.56
CA PRO A 85 6.16 -24.62 12.67
C PRO A 85 5.54 -25.99 12.41
N PRO A 86 5.31 -26.79 13.48
CA PRO A 86 4.79 -28.15 13.35
C PRO A 86 3.32 -28.24 12.88
N ASP A 87 2.54 -27.16 12.99
CA ASP A 87 1.11 -27.09 12.65
C ASP A 87 0.83 -26.58 11.21
N GLY A 88 1.89 -26.23 10.47
CA GLY A 88 1.79 -25.66 9.12
C GLY A 88 1.28 -24.21 9.06
N ASN A 89 1.12 -23.53 10.19
CA ASN A 89 0.77 -22.11 10.27
C ASN A 89 2.02 -21.24 10.09
N THR A 90 2.09 -20.50 8.99
CA THR A 90 3.27 -19.67 8.69
C THR A 90 3.31 -18.32 9.43
N VAL A 91 2.37 -18.07 10.35
CA VAL A 91 2.32 -16.82 11.11
C VAL A 91 3.25 -16.87 12.32
N GLU A 92 4.22 -15.95 12.33
CA GLU A 92 5.05 -15.69 13.50
C GLU A 92 4.50 -14.47 14.26
N LEU A 93 3.82 -14.70 15.39
CA LEU A 93 3.08 -13.64 16.11
C LEU A 93 3.94 -12.43 16.49
N HIS A 94 5.10 -12.65 17.12
CA HIS A 94 6.00 -11.56 17.52
C HIS A 94 6.53 -10.76 16.33
N HIS A 95 6.80 -11.44 15.21
CA HIS A 95 7.19 -10.78 13.98
C HIS A 95 6.04 -9.92 13.42
N GLN A 96 4.81 -10.45 13.35
CA GLN A 96 3.65 -9.69 12.89
C GLN A 96 3.37 -8.47 13.79
N GLN A 97 3.51 -8.59 15.11
CA GLN A 97 3.37 -7.47 16.05
C GLN A 97 4.43 -6.38 15.80
N SER A 98 5.69 -6.78 15.54
CA SER A 98 6.75 -5.83 15.18
C SER A 98 6.43 -5.10 13.87
N GLU A 99 6.01 -5.84 12.84
CA GLU A 99 5.64 -5.26 11.55
C GLU A 99 4.40 -4.37 11.65
N PHE A 100 3.42 -4.71 12.50
CA PHE A 100 2.26 -3.86 12.78
C PHE A 100 2.69 -2.50 13.35
N GLY A 101 3.59 -2.50 14.34
CA GLY A 101 4.14 -1.26 14.91
C GLY A 101 4.87 -0.40 13.87
N LYS A 102 5.67 -1.01 12.98
CA LYS A 102 6.36 -0.29 11.91
C LYS A 102 5.37 0.29 10.88
N GLU A 103 4.39 -0.50 10.47
CA GLU A 103 3.46 -0.10 9.42
C GLU A 103 2.45 0.94 9.91
N SER A 104 2.01 0.85 11.17
CA SER A 104 1.16 1.86 11.81
C SER A 104 1.88 3.21 11.91
N GLY A 105 3.16 3.23 12.30
CA GLY A 105 3.97 4.43 12.29
C GLY A 105 4.10 5.06 10.90
N ARG A 106 4.32 4.24 9.86
CA ARG A 106 4.38 4.71 8.46
C ARG A 106 3.04 5.25 7.96
N TYR A 107 1.93 4.62 8.34
CA TYR A 107 0.59 5.09 8.01
C TYR A 107 0.31 6.46 8.63
N LEU A 108 0.55 6.60 9.94
CA LEU A 108 0.38 7.88 10.66
C LEU A 108 1.27 8.99 10.08
N ALA A 109 2.54 8.69 9.78
CA ALA A 109 3.44 9.66 9.15
C ALA A 109 2.91 10.12 7.77
N THR A 110 2.30 9.22 7.00
CA THR A 110 1.74 9.56 5.68
C THR A 110 0.50 10.42 5.81
N LEU A 111 -0.35 10.13 6.79
CA LEU A 111 -1.50 10.95 7.11
C LEU A 111 -1.07 12.38 7.49
N GLN A 112 -0.04 12.51 8.32
CA GLN A 112 0.53 13.82 8.67
C GLN A 112 1.05 14.58 7.44
N PHE A 113 1.70 13.91 6.48
CA PHE A 113 2.13 14.56 5.24
C PHE A 113 0.95 15.07 4.42
N ILE A 114 -0.13 14.30 4.32
CA ILE A 114 -1.37 14.71 3.65
C ILE A 114 -2.01 15.91 4.35
N GLU A 115 -2.14 15.86 5.68
CA GLU A 115 -2.69 16.96 6.48
C GLU A 115 -1.89 18.25 6.30
N ASN A 116 -0.57 18.17 6.37
CA ASN A 116 0.32 19.32 6.16
C ASN A 116 0.18 19.90 4.74
N ARG A 117 0.06 19.05 3.72
CA ARG A 117 -0.13 19.48 2.32
C ARG A 117 -1.47 20.18 2.13
N VAL A 118 -2.55 19.60 2.62
CA VAL A 118 -3.90 20.18 2.57
C VAL A 118 -3.94 21.49 3.34
N GLY A 119 -3.34 21.55 4.54
CA GLY A 119 -3.23 22.75 5.34
C GLY A 119 -2.43 23.86 4.65
N GLY A 120 -1.37 23.52 3.91
CA GLY A 120 -0.61 24.46 3.09
C GLY A 120 -1.45 25.06 1.95
N ILE A 121 -2.20 24.23 1.23
CA ILE A 121 -3.09 24.68 0.15
C ILE A 121 -4.21 25.58 0.69
N ARG A 122 -4.80 25.21 1.84
CA ARG A 122 -5.83 26.02 2.48
C ARG A 122 -5.32 27.41 2.86
N ARG A 123 -4.10 27.51 3.39
CA ARG A 123 -3.46 28.81 3.71
C ARG A 123 -3.21 29.64 2.45
N ALA A 124 -2.64 29.03 1.41
CA ALA A 124 -2.41 29.71 0.13
C ALA A 124 -3.72 30.23 -0.52
N LEU A 125 -4.81 29.46 -0.44
CA LEU A 125 -6.13 29.89 -0.92
C LEU A 125 -6.73 31.04 -0.08
N LYS A 126 -6.39 31.10 1.21
CA LYS A 126 -6.83 32.15 2.13
C LYS A 126 -5.98 33.43 2.01
N GLY A 127 -4.81 33.36 1.37
CA GLY A 127 -3.89 34.47 1.18
C GLY A 127 -2.95 34.73 2.38
N GLU A 128 -2.76 33.73 3.23
CA GLU A 128 -1.80 33.73 4.36
C GLU A 128 -0.47 33.08 3.97
#